data_AF-A0A1D8D1R7-F1
#
_entry.id   AF-A0A1D8D1R7-F1
#
_cell.length_a   1.000
_cell.length_b   1.000
_cell.length_c   1.000
_cell.angle_alpha   90.00
_cell.angle_beta   90.00
_cell.angle_gamma   90.00
#
_symmetry.space_group_name_H-M   'P 1'
#
loop_
_entity.id
_entity.type
_entity.pdbx_description
1 polymer ?
#
loop_
_entity_poly.entity_id
_entity_poly.type
_entity_poly.pdbx_seq_one_letter_code
_entity_poly.pdbx_strand_id
1 'polypeptide(L)'
;MEQQASGQRFLDPIERAKLGVKVFNLPYSQAEALIDEYVSGKNYDQASVDLFKDQVATQIHIREKGAELLVTGGEIIKVLSRSFMQNLPKSLDRN
;
A
#
# COMPACT_ATOMS: atom_id res chain seq x y z
N MET A 1 24.39 -15.61 -8.06
CA MET A 1 23.79 -15.62 -6.72
C MET A 1 23.63 -17.08 -6.34
N GLU A 2 24.32 -17.51 -5.29
CA GLU A 2 24.35 -18.91 -4.86
C GLU A 2 23.00 -19.28 -4.24
N GLN A 3 22.28 -20.22 -4.86
CA GLN A 3 21.12 -20.85 -4.24
C GLN A 3 21.63 -21.75 -3.12
N GLN A 4 21.55 -21.27 -1.89
CA GLN A 4 21.85 -22.07 -0.71
C GLN A 4 20.96 -23.31 -0.69
N ALA A 5 21.62 -24.48 -0.67
CA ALA A 5 21.03 -25.80 -0.68
C ALA A 5 20.43 -26.19 0.69
N SER A 6 19.53 -25.38 1.27
CA SER A 6 18.94 -25.66 2.58
C SER A 6 17.72 -26.60 2.53
N GLY A 7 17.24 -26.98 1.34
CA GLY A 7 16.01 -27.76 1.17
C GLY A 7 14.74 -27.03 1.63
N GLN A 8 14.87 -25.78 2.08
CA GLN A 8 13.75 -24.91 2.43
C GLN A 8 13.17 -24.28 1.17
N ARG A 9 11.86 -24.14 1.14
CA ARG A 9 11.15 -23.52 0.03
C ARG A 9 11.37 -22.02 0.10
N PHE A 10 11.80 -21.41 -0.99
CA PHE A 10 11.82 -19.96 -1.09
C PHE A 10 10.45 -19.49 -1.56
N LEU A 11 9.95 -18.38 -1.00
CA LEU A 11 8.71 -17.77 -1.46
C LEU A 11 8.96 -17.15 -2.83
N ASP A 12 8.57 -17.84 -3.90
CA ASP A 12 8.94 -17.47 -5.26
C ASP A 12 8.21 -16.21 -5.75
N PRO A 13 8.69 -15.53 -6.81
CA PRO A 13 8.07 -14.29 -7.28
C PRO A 13 6.59 -14.42 -7.66
N ILE A 14 6.15 -15.58 -8.15
CA ILE A 14 4.75 -15.83 -8.53
C ILE A 14 3.90 -16.03 -7.27
N GLU A 15 4.39 -16.76 -6.28
CA GLU A 15 3.74 -16.89 -4.97
C GLU A 15 3.60 -15.53 -4.28
N ARG A 16 4.67 -14.73 -4.29
CA ARG A 16 4.67 -13.34 -3.79
C ARG A 16 3.63 -12.49 -4.50
N ALA A 17 3.54 -12.58 -5.84
CA ALA A 17 2.55 -11.81 -6.60
C ALA A 17 1.12 -12.22 -6.24
N LYS A 18 0.85 -13.54 -6.16
CA LYS A 18 -0.48 -14.06 -5.77
C LYS A 18 -0.88 -13.65 -4.36
N LEU A 19 0.04 -13.76 -3.40
CA LEU A 19 -0.18 -13.32 -2.03
C LEU A 19 -0.32 -11.80 -1.96
N GLY A 20 0.51 -11.07 -2.70
CA GLY A 20 0.49 -9.61 -2.82
C GLY A 20 -0.90 -9.10 -3.21
N VAL A 21 -1.52 -9.70 -4.23
CA VAL A 21 -2.89 -9.34 -4.65
C VAL A 21 -3.92 -9.61 -3.54
N LYS A 22 -3.76 -10.71 -2.78
CA LYS A 22 -4.67 -11.03 -1.67
C LYS A 22 -4.55 -10.06 -0.50
N VAL A 23 -3.33 -9.64 -0.18
CA VAL A 23 -3.05 -8.79 0.98
C VAL A 23 -3.09 -7.29 0.68
N PHE A 24 -3.08 -6.90 -0.60
CA PHE A 24 -2.96 -5.50 -1.06
C PHE A 24 -3.96 -4.54 -0.39
N ASN A 25 -5.19 -4.99 -0.18
CA ASN A 25 -6.26 -4.16 0.39
C ASN A 25 -6.45 -4.34 1.90
N LEU A 26 -5.70 -5.23 2.54
CA LEU A 26 -5.86 -5.57 3.94
C LEU A 26 -5.00 -4.69 4.86
N PRO A 27 -5.44 -4.45 6.11
CA PRO A 27 -4.56 -3.94 7.17
C PRO A 27 -3.41 -4.91 7.41
N TYR A 28 -2.25 -4.39 7.84
CA TYR A 28 -1.04 -5.20 8.01
C TYR A 28 -1.24 -6.41 8.91
N SER A 29 -1.96 -6.28 10.03
CA SER A 29 -2.24 -7.40 10.94
C SER A 29 -2.99 -8.57 10.28
N GLN A 30 -3.92 -8.28 9.36
CA GLN A 30 -4.65 -9.30 8.61
C GLN A 30 -3.79 -9.86 7.46
N ALA A 31 -3.03 -9.00 6.80
CA ALA A 31 -2.08 -9.40 5.77
C ALA A 31 -1.02 -10.37 6.34
N GLU A 32 -0.45 -10.04 7.49
CA GLU A 32 0.53 -10.85 8.19
C GLU A 32 -0.04 -12.22 8.56
N ALA A 33 -1.22 -12.27 9.19
CA ALA A 33 -1.88 -13.53 9.55
C ALA A 33 -2.13 -14.43 8.33
N LEU A 34 -2.53 -13.84 7.19
CA LEU A 34 -2.76 -14.59 5.95
C LEU A 34 -1.45 -15.14 5.37
N ILE A 35 -0.36 -14.37 5.44
CA ILE A 35 0.97 -14.83 5.01
C ILE A 35 1.43 -15.97 5.92
N ASP A 36 1.26 -15.84 7.23
CA ASP A 36 1.63 -16.86 8.22
C ASP A 36 0.85 -18.16 8.02
N GLU A 37 -0.46 -18.06 7.82
CA GLU A 37 -1.30 -19.21 7.48
C GLU A 37 -0.83 -19.87 6.18
N TYR A 38 -0.48 -19.08 5.17
CA TYR A 38 0.00 -19.60 3.90
C TYR A 38 1.31 -20.36 4.03
N VAL A 39 2.27 -19.89 4.83
CA VAL A 39 3.60 -20.53 4.96
C VAL A 39 3.62 -21.65 6.00
N SER A 40 2.64 -21.68 6.90
CA SER A 40 2.52 -22.67 7.97
C SER A 40 2.58 -24.10 7.44
N GLY A 41 3.48 -24.90 8.02
CA GLY A 41 3.67 -26.31 7.67
C GLY A 41 4.32 -26.58 6.31
N LYS A 42 4.76 -25.55 5.56
CA LYS A 42 5.30 -25.71 4.20
C LYS A 42 6.82 -25.62 4.09
N ASN A 43 7.55 -25.56 5.21
CA ASN A 43 9.02 -25.52 5.28
C ASN A 43 9.63 -24.39 4.42
N TYR A 44 9.07 -23.18 4.52
CA TYR A 44 9.64 -22.01 3.86
C TYR A 44 10.90 -21.53 4.58
N ASP A 45 11.83 -20.94 3.82
CA ASP A 45 12.94 -20.18 4.37
C ASP A 45 12.39 -18.91 5.05
N GLN A 46 12.62 -18.80 6.35
CA GLN A 46 12.07 -17.72 7.17
C GLN A 46 12.56 -16.35 6.70
N ALA A 47 13.82 -16.23 6.28
CA ALA A 47 14.37 -14.96 5.79
C ALA A 47 13.63 -14.49 4.54
N SER A 48 13.25 -15.41 3.64
CA SER A 48 12.43 -15.10 2.46
C SER A 48 11.02 -14.61 2.80
N VAL A 49 10.41 -15.19 3.85
CA VAL A 49 9.07 -14.83 4.33
C VAL A 49 9.11 -13.45 5.00
N ASP A 50 10.10 -13.22 5.87
CA ASP A 50 10.26 -11.95 6.58
C ASP A 50 10.51 -10.80 5.61
N LEU A 51 11.35 -11.02 4.58
CA LEU A 51 11.55 -10.06 3.50
C LEU A 51 10.24 -9.73 2.78
N PHE A 52 9.40 -10.73 2.52
CA PHE A 52 8.11 -10.50 1.87
C PHE A 52 7.14 -9.73 2.79
N LYS A 53 7.09 -10.06 4.09
CA LYS A 53 6.30 -9.32 5.08
C LYS A 53 6.71 -7.85 5.15
N ASP A 54 8.01 -7.55 5.12
CA ASP A 54 8.53 -6.18 5.13
C ASP A 54 8.14 -5.40 3.86
N GLN A 55 8.18 -6.07 2.69
CA GLN A 55 7.69 -5.50 1.43
C GLN A 55 6.19 -5.17 1.48
N VAL A 56 5.39 -6.01 2.14
CA VAL A 56 3.95 -5.76 2.33
C VAL A 56 3.71 -4.60 3.29
N ALA A 57 4.43 -4.55 4.41
CA ALA A 57 4.38 -3.43 5.36
C ALA A 57 4.68 -2.10 4.67
N THR A 58 5.75 -2.07 3.87
CA THR A 58 6.16 -0.89 3.09
C THR A 58 5.07 -0.45 2.12
N GLN A 59 4.45 -1.38 1.38
CA GLN A 59 3.37 -1.06 0.44
C GLN A 59 2.14 -0.47 1.13
N ILE A 60 1.75 -1.04 2.28
CA ILE A 60 0.63 -0.53 3.08
C ILE A 60 0.93 0.90 3.56
N HIS A 61 2.13 1.12 4.08
CA HIS A 61 2.55 2.45 4.53
C HIS A 61 2.53 3.48 3.40
N ILE A 62 3.03 3.12 2.21
CA ILE A 62 2.97 3.99 1.02
C ILE A 62 1.52 4.31 0.65
N ARG A 63 0.62 3.33 0.70
CA ARG A 63 -0.81 3.54 0.42
C ARG A 63 -1.45 4.50 1.42
N GLU A 64 -1.18 4.34 2.70
CA GLU A 64 -1.68 5.24 3.75
C GLU A 64 -1.19 6.68 3.51
N LYS A 65 0.10 6.85 3.24
CA LYS A 65 0.67 8.17 2.90
C LYS A 65 0.13 8.75 1.60
N GLY A 66 -0.13 7.91 0.60
CA GLY A 66 -0.78 8.32 -0.63
C GLY A 66 -2.21 8.84 -0.40
N ALA A 67 -2.98 8.16 0.46
CA ALA A 67 -4.31 8.61 0.85
C ALA A 67 -4.28 9.95 1.60
N GLU A 68 -3.36 10.12 2.56
CA GLU A 68 -3.13 11.39 3.26
C GLU A 68 -2.79 12.53 2.28
N LEU A 69 -1.92 12.27 1.30
CA LEU A 69 -1.51 13.24 0.29
C LEU A 69 -2.70 13.68 -0.57
N LEU A 70 -3.56 12.74 -1.00
CA LEU A 70 -4.75 13.05 -1.79
C LEU A 70 -5.75 13.91 -1.01
N VAL A 71 -5.97 13.61 0.27
CA VAL A 71 -6.84 14.41 1.15
C VAL A 71 -6.29 15.84 1.26
N THR A 72 -5.01 15.97 1.59
CA THR A 72 -4.33 17.27 1.74
C THR A 72 -4.37 18.06 0.43
N GLY A 73 -4.12 17.40 -0.71
CA GLY A 73 -4.23 18.02 -2.03
C GLY A 73 -5.64 18.52 -2.34
N GLY A 74 -6.68 17.76 -1.99
CA GLY A 74 -8.07 18.18 -2.12
C GLY A 74 -8.41 19.42 -1.28
N GLU A 75 -7.87 19.51 -0.07
CA GLU A 75 -8.02 20.70 0.78
C GLU A 75 -7.37 21.94 0.15
N ILE A 76 -6.18 21.80 -0.43
CA ILE A 76 -5.51 22.90 -1.16
C ILE A 76 -6.39 23.38 -2.32
N ILE A 77 -6.92 22.47 -3.14
CA ILE A 77 -7.81 22.82 -4.26
C ILE A 77 -9.08 23.52 -3.76
N LYS A 78 -9.64 23.09 -2.63
CA LYS A 78 -10.80 23.73 -2.00
C LYS A 78 -10.50 25.16 -1.55
N VAL A 79 -9.32 25.40 -0.98
CA VAL A 79 -8.88 26.75 -0.57
C VAL A 79 -8.67 27.65 -1.78
N LEU A 80 -8.02 27.13 -2.83
CA LEU A 80 -7.79 27.87 -4.08
C LEU A 80 -9.12 28.22 -4.74
N SER A 81 -10.00 27.25 -4.96
CA SER A 81 -11.32 27.48 -5.57
C SER A 81 -12.16 28.48 -4.77
N ARG A 82 -12.15 28.43 -3.44
CA ARG A 82 -12.83 29.43 -2.60
C ARG A 82 -12.24 30.83 -2.78
N SER A 83 -10.91 30.95 -2.80
CA SER A 83 -10.23 32.22 -3.02
C SER A 83 -10.51 32.80 -4.41
N PHE A 84 -10.57 31.95 -5.45
CA PHE A 84 -10.97 32.34 -6.80
C PHE A 84 -12.44 32.79 -6.86
N MET A 85 -13.36 32.05 -6.24
CA MET A 85 -14.79 32.42 -6.20
C MET A 85 -15.04 33.72 -5.41
N GLN A 86 -14.28 33.97 -4.35
CA GLN A 86 -14.40 35.20 -3.55
C GLN A 86 -13.83 36.44 -4.24
N ASN A 87 -12.83 36.26 -5.10
CA ASN A 87 -12.17 37.35 -5.84
C ASN A 87 -12.70 37.52 -7.28
N LEU A 88 -13.58 36.64 -7.74
CA LEU A 88 -14.35 36.87 -8.97
C LEU A 88 -15.22 38.12 -8.74
N PRO A 89 -15.12 39.15 -9.61
CA PRO A 89 -16.02 40.29 -9.51
C PRO A 89 -17.46 39.79 -9.59
N LYS A 90 -18.32 40.25 -8.67
CA LYS A 90 -19.76 39.97 -8.69
C LYS A 90 -20.36 40.58 -9.97
N SER A 91 -20.19 39.96 -11.13
CA SER A 91 -20.97 40.30 -12.31
C SER A 91 -22.31 39.57 -12.21
N LEU A 92 -23.19 40.07 -11.35
CA LEU A 92 -24.62 39.75 -11.35
C LEU A 92 -25.35 40.78 -10.48
N ASP A 93 -25.12 42.06 -10.77
CA ASP A 93 -26.14 43.10 -10.59
C ASP A 93 -25.72 44.37 -11.34
N ARG A 94 -26.20 44.52 -12.58
CA ARG A 94 -26.75 45.78 -13.11
C ARG A 94 -27.11 45.69 -14.60
N ASN A 95 -28.43 45.85 -14.82
CA ASN A 95 -29.21 46.14 -16.03
C ASN A 95 -29.44 45.01 -17.03
#